data_AF-A0A9X5XG77-F1
#
_entry.id   AF-A0A9X5XG77-F1
#
_cell.length_a   1.000
_cell.length_b   1.000
_cell.length_c   1.000
_cell.angle_alpha   90.00
_cell.angle_beta   90.00
_cell.angle_gamma   90.00
#
_symmetry.space_group_name_H-M   'P 1'
#
loop_
_entity.id
_entity.type
_entity.pdbx_description
1 polymer ?
#
loop_
_entity_poly.entity_id
_entity_poly.type
_entity_poly.pdbx_seq_one_letter_code
_entity_poly.pdbx_strand_id
1 'polypeptide(L)' 'MVDDYRRIADRLADDIAAGRLGPGERLPPQRAFARRRGIAGSTAGRVYAELVRRGLVVGEVGRGTFVRAAPV' A
#
# COMPACT_ATOMS: atom_id res chain seq x y z
N MET A 1 18.51 7.69 -7.96
CA MET A 1 17.73 6.70 -8.73
C MET A 1 16.45 6.44 -7.96
N VAL A 2 15.32 6.91 -8.47
CA VAL A 2 14.03 6.76 -7.78
C VAL A 2 13.54 5.36 -8.10
N ASP A 3 13.54 4.46 -7.11
CA ASP A 3 12.77 3.23 -7.21
C ASP A 3 11.34 3.61 -7.61
N ASP A 4 10.92 3.15 -8.79
CA ASP A 4 9.62 3.48 -9.34
C ASP A 4 8.55 3.04 -8.33
N TYR A 5 7.80 4.00 -7.79
CA TYR A 5 6.75 3.74 -6.80
C TYR A 5 5.76 2.67 -7.32
N ARG A 6 5.63 2.55 -8.65
CA ARG A 6 4.84 1.50 -9.30
C ARG A 6 5.36 0.11 -8.96
N ARG A 7 6.67 -0.15 -9.05
CA ARG A 7 7.25 -1.45 -8.67
C ARG A 7 6.98 -1.80 -7.20
N ILE A 8 6.98 -0.80 -6.32
CA ILE A 8 6.66 -1.02 -4.90
C ILE A 8 5.17 -1.34 -4.75
N ALA A 9 4.29 -0.64 -5.47
CA ALA A 9 2.87 -0.91 -5.48
C ALA A 9 2.53 -2.28 -6.09
N ASP A 10 3.23 -2.70 -7.15
CA ASP A 10 3.08 -4.00 -7.81
C ASP A 10 3.39 -5.12 -6.83
N ARG A 11 4.53 -5.05 -6.10
CA ARG A 11 4.87 -6.03 -5.07
C ARG A 11 3.82 -6.12 -3.96
N LEU A 12 3.29 -4.97 -3.53
CA LEU A 12 2.20 -4.93 -2.55
C LEU A 12 0.90 -5.54 -3.09
N ALA A 13 0.61 -5.33 -4.38
CA ALA A 13 -0.53 -5.95 -5.03
C ALA A 13 -0.36 -7.48 -5.10
N ASP A 14 0.83 -7.96 -5.42
CA ASP A 14 1.16 -9.39 -5.42
C ASP A 14 1.06 -10.00 -4.01
N ASP A 15 1.47 -9.27 -2.97
CA ASP A 15 1.31 -9.69 -1.57
C ASP A 15 -0.17 -9.82 -1.17
N ILE A 16 -1.01 -8.87 -1.59
CA ILE A 16 -2.46 -8.90 -1.37
C ILE A 16 -3.10 -10.07 -2.14
N ALA A 17 -2.75 -10.23 -3.42
CA ALA A 17 -3.28 -11.30 -4.28
C ALA A 17 -2.86 -12.70 -3.79
N ALA A 18 -1.65 -12.83 -3.26
CA ALA A 18 -1.15 -14.07 -2.67
C ALA A 18 -1.69 -14.33 -1.24
N GLY A 19 -2.54 -13.44 -0.70
CA GLY A 19 -3.10 -13.56 0.65
C GLY A 19 -2.09 -13.35 1.78
N ARG A 20 -0.89 -12.83 1.49
CA ARG A 20 0.09 -12.40 2.52
C ARG A 20 -0.38 -11.15 3.26
N LEU A 21 -1.19 -10.34 2.59
CA LEU A 21 -1.93 -9.21 3.16
C LEU A 21 -3.42 -9.49 3.01
N GLY A 22 -4.06 -9.76 4.14
CA GLY A 22 -5.45 -10.23 4.17
C GLY A 22 -6.47 -9.11 4.01
N PRO A 23 -7.69 -9.41 3.51
CA PRO A 23 -8.80 -8.45 3.53
C PRO A 23 -9.08 -7.94 4.95
N GLY A 24 -9.24 -6.64 5.11
CA GLY A 24 -9.42 -5.98 6.40
C GLY A 24 -8.12 -5.75 7.18
N GLU A 25 -6.98 -6.25 6.70
CA GLU A 25 -5.69 -5.99 7.33
C GLU A 25 -5.31 -4.51 7.21
N ARG A 26 -4.79 -3.94 8.29
CA ARG A 26 -4.38 -2.54 8.34
C ARG A 26 -2.95 -2.39 7.84
N LEU A 27 -2.77 -1.64 6.76
CA LEU A 27 -1.45 -1.24 6.31
C LEU A 27 -0.79 -0.26 7.30
N PRO A 28 0.56 -0.27 7.40
CA PRO A 28 1.28 0.72 8.19
C PRO A 28 0.93 2.16 7.77
N PRO A 29 1.06 3.16 8.65
CA PRO A 29 1.01 4.55 8.23
C PRO A 29 2.07 4.86 7.17
N GLN A 30 1.76 5.69 6.17
CA GLN A 30 2.70 6.04 5.07
C GLN A 30 4.08 6.46 5.59
N ARG A 31 4.13 7.26 6.66
CA ARG A 31 5.39 7.66 7.32
C ARG A 31 6.20 6.48 7.87
N ALA A 32 5.53 5.49 8.45
CA ALA A 32 6.18 4.32 9.03
C ALA A 32 6.64 3.37 7.92
N PHE A 33 5.82 3.20 6.88
CA PHE A 33 6.16 2.46 5.68
C PHE A 33 7.40 3.05 4.99
N ALA A 34 7.43 4.38 4.81
CA ALA A 34 8.56 5.10 4.24
C ALA A 34 9.86 4.82 5.01
N ARG A 35 9.82 4.96 6.35
CA ARG A 35 10.97 4.69 7.22
C ARG A 35 11.43 3.24 7.14
N ARG A 36 10.51 2.28 7.19
CA ARG A 36 10.85 0.83 7.13
C ARG A 36 11.51 0.43 5.82
N ARG A 37 11.17 1.09 4.71
CA ARG A 37 11.72 0.81 3.38
C ARG A 37 12.84 1.77 2.95
N GLY A 38 13.19 2.76 3.78
CA GLY A 38 14.20 3.76 3.43
C GLY A 38 13.84 4.63 2.22
N ILE A 39 12.54 4.84 1.96
CA ILE A 39 12.06 5.65 0.83
C ILE A 39 11.55 7.02 1.28
N ALA A 40 11.49 7.96 0.35
CA ALA A 40 10.89 9.27 0.60
C ALA A 40 9.39 9.14 0.96
N GLY A 41 8.92 9.99 1.88
CA GLY A 41 7.50 10.04 2.27
C GLY A 41 6.56 10.33 1.10
N SER A 42 7.00 11.16 0.13
CA SER A 42 6.27 11.42 -1.11
C SER A 42 6.13 10.16 -1.98
N THR A 43 7.17 9.32 -2.06
CA THR A 43 7.12 8.01 -2.74
C THR A 43 6.14 7.07 -2.04
N ALA A 44 6.17 6.98 -0.71
CA ALA A 44 5.21 6.19 0.05
C ALA A 44 3.76 6.65 -0.18
N GLY A 45 3.54 7.97 -0.21
CA GLY A 45 2.23 8.55 -0.57
C GLY A 45 1.75 8.11 -1.95
N ARG A 46 2.64 8.15 -2.96
CA ARG A 46 2.34 7.67 -4.32
C ARG A 46 2.02 6.18 -4.36
N VAL A 47 2.73 5.34 -3.61
CA VAL A 47 2.44 3.89 -3.49
C VAL A 47 1.02 3.68 -2.95
N TYR A 48 0.64 4.37 -1.87
CA TYR A 48 -0.67 4.19 -1.26
C TYR A 48 -1.78 4.71 -2.18
N ALA A 49 -1.56 5.86 -2.83
CA ALA A 49 -2.49 6.39 -3.82
C ALA A 49 -2.69 5.43 -5.00
N GLU A 50 -1.61 4.78 -5.46
CA GLU A 50 -1.65 3.76 -6.50
C GLU A 50 -2.49 2.55 -6.08
N LEU A 51 -2.28 2.02 -4.86
CA LEU A 51 -3.07 0.90 -4.33
C LEU A 51 -4.56 1.26 -4.18
N VAL A 52 -4.87 2.49 -3.74
CA VAL A 52 -6.25 2.99 -3.66
C VAL A 52 -6.86 3.08 -5.06
N ARG A 53 -6.12 3.64 -6.03
CA ARG A 53 -6.58 3.74 -7.43
C ARG A 53 -6.89 2.37 -8.03
N ARG A 54 -6.11 1.34 -7.66
CA ARG A 54 -6.34 -0.06 -8.07
C ARG A 54 -7.47 -0.75 -7.30
N GLY A 55 -8.08 -0.10 -6.32
CA GLY A 55 -9.12 -0.70 -5.49
C GLY A 55 -8.63 -1.80 -4.54
N LEU A 56 -7.32 -1.88 -4.31
CA LEU A 56 -6.71 -2.90 -3.44
C LEU A 56 -6.75 -2.52 -1.97
N VAL A 57 -6.84 -1.22 -1.68
CA VAL A 57 -6.90 -0.70 -0.32
C VAL A 57 -7.90 0.46 -0.22
N VAL A 58 -8.35 0.75 0.99
CA VAL A 58 -9.19 1.91 1.31
C VAL A 58 -8.54 2.74 2.41
N GLY A 59 -8.48 4.05 2.22
CA GLY A 59 -8.11 4.99 3.27
C GLY A 59 -9.35 5.43 4.04
N GLU A 60 -9.31 5.27 5.36
CA GLU A 60 -10.31 5.80 6.28
C GLU A 60 -9.67 6.89 7.15
N VAL A 61 -10.21 8.11 7.06
CA VAL A 61 -9.72 9.27 7.83
C VAL A 61 -9.78 8.94 9.32
N GLY A 62 -8.67 9.16 10.04
CA GLY A 62 -8.54 8.87 11.47
C GLY A 62 -8.33 7.38 11.82
N ARG A 63 -8.62 6.43 10.92
CA ARG A 63 -8.51 4.98 11.19
C ARG A 63 -7.31 4.33 10.49
N GLY A 64 -6.93 4.80 9.31
CA GLY A 64 -5.75 4.35 8.58
C GLY A 64 -6.08 3.78 7.21
N THR A 65 -5.22 2.91 6.68
CA THR A 65 -5.42 2.28 5.37
C THR A 65 -5.62 0.79 5.56
N PHE A 66 -6.64 0.22 4.92
CA PHE A 66 -7.02 -1.18 5.06
C PHE A 66 -7.06 -1.87 3.70
N VAL A 67 -6.64 -3.12 3.65
CA VAL A 67 -6.68 -3.96 2.44
C VAL A 67 -8.13 -4.34 2.14
N ARG A 68 -8.54 -4.20 0.88
CA ARG A 68 -9.84 -4.66 0.39
C ARG A 68 -9.74 -6.14 0.04
N ALA A 69 -10.87 -6.85 0.08
CA ALA A 69 -10.93 -8.17 -0.53
C ALA A 69 -10.56 -8.04 -2.01
N ALA A 70 -9.48 -8.72 -2.43
CA ALA A 70 -9.18 -8.83 -3.84
C ALA A 70 -10.41 -9.46 -4.53
N PRO A 71 -10.87 -8.91 -5.67
CA PRO A 71 -11.88 -9.60 -6.44
C PRO A 71 -11.31 -10.98 -6.82
N VAL A 72 -12.07 -12.02 -6.49
CA VAL A 72 -11.80 -13.41 -6.91
C VAL A 72 -11.84 -13.55 -8.42
#